data_AF-A0A6I5C4A6-F1
#
_entry.id   AF-A0A6I5C4A6-F1
#
_cell.length_a   1.000
_cell.length_b   1.000
_cell.length_c   1.000
_cell.angle_alpha   90.00
_cell.angle_beta   90.00
_cell.angle_gamma   90.00
#
_symmetry.space_group_name_H-M   'P 1'
#
loop_
_entity.id
_entity.type
_entity.pdbx_description
1 polymer ?
#
loop_
_entity_poly.entity_id
_entity_poly.type
_entity_poly.pdbx_seq_one_letter_code
_entity_poly.pdbx_strand_id
1 'polypeptide(L)'
;GQPVEVAVPGLDGRVDAVRVAADGVRISLLVEHEDHTKSLLIGRIERDAKADGRSAVAVLELRSAAPDMEDVTAMSWAGDSRLVVAGREQGGVQTMRYVQVDGSTPDVPAPAALTGVRSIAASEDERLPLVAYSEADGLVRMSSVAQWQKVVKEGAAPVYPG
;
A
#
# COMPACT_ATOMS: atom_id res chain seq x y z
N GLY A 1 -22.30 -8.16 -2.60
CA GLY A 1 -22.66 -6.96 -3.38
C GLY A 1 -22.45 -7.23 -4.85
N GLN A 2 -23.02 -6.42 -5.74
CA GLN A 2 -22.67 -6.45 -7.17
C GLN A 2 -21.36 -5.69 -7.38
N PRO A 3 -20.39 -6.24 -8.14
CA PRO A 3 -19.18 -5.52 -8.50
C PRO A 3 -19.52 -4.23 -9.26
N VAL A 4 -18.79 -3.16 -8.96
CA VAL A 4 -18.86 -1.89 -9.70
C VAL A 4 -17.65 -1.82 -10.61
N GLU A 5 -17.88 -1.56 -11.88
CA GLU A 5 -16.80 -1.33 -12.84
C GLU A 5 -16.16 0.05 -12.59
N VAL A 6 -14.83 0.09 -12.52
CA VAL A 6 -14.05 1.30 -12.25
C VAL A 6 -13.14 1.58 -13.44
N ALA A 7 -13.31 2.75 -14.06
CA ALA A 7 -12.43 3.17 -15.14
C ALA A 7 -11.09 3.65 -14.57
N VAL A 8 -9.97 3.18 -15.13
CA VAL A 8 -8.63 3.63 -14.72
C VAL A 8 -7.84 4.04 -15.96
N PRO A 9 -8.09 5.23 -16.53
CA PRO A 9 -7.40 5.68 -17.74
C PRO A 9 -5.88 5.77 -17.51
N GLY A 10 -5.11 5.26 -18.47
CA GLY A 10 -3.65 5.28 -18.40
C GLY A 10 -3.05 4.23 -17.46
N LEU A 11 -3.86 3.30 -16.92
CA LEU A 11 -3.32 2.12 -16.26
C LEU A 11 -2.64 1.23 -17.29
N ASP A 12 -1.39 0.89 -17.02
CA ASP A 12 -0.61 -0.10 -17.76
C ASP A 12 -0.32 -1.28 -16.82
N GLY A 13 -0.76 -2.48 -17.18
CA GLY A 13 -0.64 -3.68 -16.34
C GLY A 13 -1.92 -4.06 -15.55
N ARG A 14 -1.75 -5.07 -14.69
CA ARG A 14 -2.82 -5.71 -13.91
C ARG A 14 -2.79 -5.26 -12.46
N VAL A 15 -3.94 -4.89 -11.90
CA VAL A 15 -4.06 -4.56 -10.48
C VAL A 15 -4.05 -5.83 -9.63
N ASP A 16 -3.04 -5.97 -8.78
CA ASP A 16 -2.89 -7.09 -7.84
C ASP A 16 -3.46 -6.78 -6.45
N ALA A 17 -3.40 -5.51 -6.03
CA ALA A 17 -3.96 -5.07 -4.77
C ALA A 17 -4.46 -3.63 -4.82
N VAL A 18 -5.50 -3.36 -4.05
CA VAL A 18 -6.13 -2.04 -3.94
C VAL A 18 -6.29 -1.68 -2.46
N ARG A 19 -6.02 -0.42 -2.10
CA ARG A 19 -6.41 0.16 -0.81
C ARG A 19 -6.95 1.58 -1.02
N VAL A 20 -8.11 1.86 -0.45
CA VAL A 20 -8.69 3.21 -0.43
C VAL A 20 -8.22 3.89 0.86
N ALA A 21 -7.81 5.16 0.77
CA ALA A 21 -7.47 5.96 1.94
C ALA A 21 -8.72 6.23 2.79
N ALA A 22 -8.54 6.56 4.08
CA ALA A 22 -9.67 6.80 4.98
C ALA A 22 -10.59 7.95 4.54
N ASP A 23 -10.08 8.91 3.76
CA ASP A 23 -10.87 10.02 3.20
C ASP A 23 -11.83 9.60 2.07
N GLY A 24 -11.68 8.40 1.50
CA GLY A 24 -12.48 7.92 0.38
C GLY A 24 -12.21 8.61 -0.97
N VAL A 25 -11.22 9.50 -1.03
CA VAL A 25 -10.83 10.31 -2.20
C VAL A 25 -9.58 9.74 -2.85
N ARG A 26 -8.65 9.15 -2.08
CA ARG A 26 -7.41 8.60 -2.61
C ARG A 26 -7.42 7.08 -2.66
N ILE A 27 -6.73 6.52 -3.63
CA ILE A 27 -6.60 5.08 -3.82
C ILE A 27 -5.18 4.72 -4.21
N SER A 28 -4.67 3.65 -3.64
CA SER A 28 -3.38 3.04 -4.00
C SER A 28 -3.62 1.74 -4.74
N LEU A 29 -2.90 1.55 -5.84
CA LEU A 29 -2.96 0.39 -6.72
C LEU A 29 -1.57 -0.24 -6.76
N LEU A 30 -1.46 -1.51 -6.38
CA LEU A 30 -0.29 -2.32 -6.69
C LEU A 30 -0.50 -2.93 -8.08
N VAL A 31 0.36 -2.58 -9.02
CA VAL A 31 0.20 -2.92 -10.44
C VAL A 31 1.36 -3.81 -10.87
N GLU A 32 1.04 -4.97 -11.44
CA GLU A 32 1.99 -5.86 -12.10
C GLU A 32 2.03 -5.55 -13.60
N HIS A 33 3.21 -5.21 -14.10
CA HIS A 33 3.47 -4.90 -15.50
C HIS A 33 3.74 -6.15 -16.33
N GLU A 34 3.80 -6.02 -17.66
CA GLU A 34 4.06 -7.14 -18.57
C GLU A 34 5.43 -7.80 -18.32
N ASP A 35 6.42 -7.04 -17.82
CA ASP A 35 7.75 -7.52 -17.45
C ASP A 35 7.81 -8.19 -16.06
N HIS A 36 6.65 -8.40 -15.43
CA HIS A 36 6.46 -8.95 -14.08
C HIS A 36 6.96 -8.07 -12.93
N THR A 37 7.44 -6.86 -13.20
CA THR A 37 7.74 -5.90 -12.14
C THR A 37 6.46 -5.39 -11.50
N LYS A 38 6.55 -5.00 -10.22
CA LYS A 38 5.41 -4.46 -9.47
C LYS A 38 5.69 -3.06 -8.98
N SER A 39 4.83 -2.11 -9.38
CA SER A 39 4.93 -0.72 -8.95
C SER A 39 3.69 -0.28 -8.15
N LEU A 40 3.89 0.72 -7.30
CA LEU A 40 2.83 1.32 -6.49
C LEU A 40 2.38 2.63 -7.11
N LEU A 41 1.12 2.68 -7.55
CA LEU A 41 0.48 3.89 -8.05
C LEU A 41 -0.51 4.47 -7.05
N ILE A 42 -0.63 5.79 -7.03
CA ILE A 42 -1.68 6.53 -6.33
C ILE A 42 -2.52 7.26 -7.35
N GLY A 43 -3.84 7.22 -7.18
CA GLY A 43 -4.79 8.00 -7.96
C GLY A 43 -5.86 8.64 -7.09
N ARG A 44 -6.67 9.49 -7.73
CA ARG A 44 -7.86 10.11 -7.13
C ARG A 44 -9.11 9.38 -7.61
N ILE A 45 -9.97 9.02 -6.67
CA ILE A 45 -11.32 8.51 -6.95
C ILE A 45 -12.21 9.68 -7.36
N GLU A 46 -12.82 9.57 -8.54
CA GLU A 46 -13.86 10.46 -9.00
C GLU A 46 -15.18 9.69 -9.16
N ARG A 47 -16.28 10.34 -8.78
CA ARG A 47 -17.62 9.75 -8.82
C ARG A 47 -18.56 10.69 -9.55
N ASP A 48 -18.97 10.28 -10.74
CA ASP A 48 -20.00 10.99 -11.50
C ASP A 48 -21.36 10.34 -11.27
N ALA A 49 -22.31 11.14 -10.80
CA ALA A 49 -23.71 10.76 -10.80
C ALA A 49 -24.26 10.89 -12.23
N LYS A 50 -24.47 9.77 -12.92
CA LYS A 50 -25.18 9.80 -14.21
C LYS A 50 -26.67 10.02 -13.96
N ALA A 51 -27.32 10.70 -14.90
CA ALA A 51 -28.74 11.05 -14.85
C ALA A 51 -29.69 9.82 -14.78
N ASP A 52 -29.20 8.62 -15.08
CA ASP A 52 -29.93 7.35 -15.02
C ASP A 52 -29.80 6.61 -13.68
N GLY A 53 -29.19 7.25 -12.67
CA GLY A 53 -29.01 6.68 -11.34
C GLY A 53 -27.82 5.71 -11.21
N ARG A 54 -27.03 5.51 -12.28
CA ARG A 54 -25.77 4.75 -12.19
C ARG A 54 -24.61 5.69 -11.86
N SER A 55 -23.91 5.44 -10.76
CA SER A 55 -22.65 6.13 -10.49
C SER A 55 -21.55 5.53 -11.36
N ALA A 56 -20.87 6.36 -12.16
CA ALA A 56 -19.59 5.98 -12.75
C ALA A 56 -18.48 6.31 -11.77
N VAL A 57 -17.57 5.37 -11.55
CA VAL A 57 -16.39 5.57 -10.70
C VAL A 57 -15.16 5.49 -11.59
N ALA A 58 -14.29 6.47 -11.47
CA ALA A 58 -13.00 6.49 -12.15
C ALA A 58 -11.86 6.71 -11.16
N VAL A 59 -10.68 6.24 -11.51
CA VAL A 59 -9.42 6.57 -10.84
C VAL A 59 -8.59 7.38 -11.82
N LEU A 60 -8.35 8.64 -11.48
CA LEU A 60 -7.63 9.59 -12.31
C LEU A 60 -6.29 9.97 -11.69
N GLU A 61 -5.47 10.67 -12.48
CA GLU A 61 -4.20 11.26 -12.05
C GLU A 61 -3.26 10.24 -11.41
N LEU A 62 -3.08 9.08 -12.07
CA LEU A 62 -2.15 8.05 -11.62
C LEU A 62 -0.73 8.60 -11.55
N ARG A 63 -0.07 8.40 -10.40
CA ARG A 63 1.33 8.76 -10.16
C ARG A 63 2.02 7.64 -9.42
N SER A 64 3.33 7.45 -9.65
CA SER A 64 4.13 6.53 -8.83
C SER A 64 4.30 7.11 -7.44
N ALA A 65 3.99 6.31 -6.41
CA ALA A 65 4.24 6.67 -5.01
C ALA A 65 5.53 6.09 -4.44
N ALA A 66 6.19 5.20 -5.17
CA ALA A 66 7.49 4.67 -4.78
C ALA A 66 8.38 4.56 -6.03
N PRO A 67 8.75 5.69 -6.67
CA PRO A 67 9.51 5.68 -7.92
C PRO A 67 10.89 5.01 -7.78
N ASP A 68 11.46 5.02 -6.58
CA ASP A 68 12.75 4.41 -6.27
C ASP A 68 12.65 2.93 -5.83
N MET A 69 11.45 2.33 -5.90
CA MET A 69 11.22 0.94 -5.54
C MET A 69 10.66 0.12 -6.70
N GLU A 70 11.24 -1.05 -6.91
CA GLU A 70 10.75 -2.13 -7.76
C GLU A 70 10.22 -3.29 -6.92
N ASP A 71 9.55 -4.25 -7.56
CA ASP A 71 9.03 -5.46 -6.91
C ASP A 71 8.27 -5.19 -5.59
N VAL A 72 7.36 -4.22 -5.61
CA VAL A 72 6.53 -3.93 -4.43
C VAL A 72 5.69 -5.17 -4.08
N THR A 73 5.81 -5.59 -2.83
CA THR A 73 5.19 -6.83 -2.32
C THR A 73 4.03 -6.56 -1.36
N ALA A 74 4.07 -5.44 -0.64
CA ALA A 74 3.02 -5.03 0.28
C ALA A 74 3.02 -3.52 0.46
N MET A 75 1.85 -2.97 0.73
CA MET A 75 1.67 -1.56 1.09
C MET A 75 0.48 -1.38 2.03
N SER A 76 0.50 -0.29 2.81
CA SER A 76 -0.62 0.12 3.67
C SER A 76 -0.58 1.64 3.90
N TRP A 77 -1.74 2.27 4.01
CA TRP A 77 -1.87 3.66 4.45
C TRP A 77 -1.42 3.78 5.91
N ALA A 78 -0.52 4.72 6.18
CA ALA A 78 0.20 4.79 7.46
C ALA A 78 0.20 6.22 8.02
N GLY A 79 -0.97 6.86 8.06
CA GLY A 79 -1.14 8.27 8.35
C GLY A 79 -1.85 8.96 7.20
N ASP A 80 -2.13 10.24 7.38
CA ASP A 80 -3.07 10.98 6.53
C ASP A 80 -2.65 11.10 5.06
N SER A 81 -1.35 11.07 4.74
CA SER A 81 -0.82 11.36 3.40
C SER A 81 0.36 10.51 3.00
N ARG A 82 0.60 9.41 3.72
CA ARG A 82 1.74 8.52 3.48
C ARG A 82 1.35 7.05 3.49
N LEU A 83 2.16 6.25 2.81
CA LEU A 83 2.10 4.80 2.85
C LEU A 83 3.36 4.25 3.49
N VAL A 84 3.24 3.08 4.10
CA VAL A 84 4.36 2.17 4.31
C VAL A 84 4.38 1.15 3.19
N VAL A 85 5.56 0.91 2.63
CA VAL A 85 5.76 0.06 1.44
C VAL A 85 6.89 -0.93 1.72
N ALA A 86 6.67 -2.20 1.37
CA ALA A 86 7.72 -3.21 1.27
C ALA A 86 7.97 -3.57 -0.19
N GLY A 87 9.21 -3.41 -0.64
CA GLY A 87 9.67 -3.70 -2.00
C GLY A 87 11.18 -3.66 -2.07
N ARG A 88 11.76 -3.66 -3.25
CA ARG A 88 13.22 -3.63 -3.46
C ARG A 88 13.65 -2.28 -4.01
N GLU A 89 14.78 -1.77 -3.58
CA GLU A 89 15.50 -0.77 -4.38
C GLU A 89 16.13 -1.49 -5.58
N GLN A 90 16.42 -0.75 -6.66
CA GLN A 90 16.95 -1.34 -7.88
C GLN A 90 18.18 -2.22 -7.62
N GLY A 91 18.06 -3.53 -7.90
CA GLY A 91 19.14 -4.51 -7.67
C GLY A 91 19.48 -4.77 -6.18
N GLY A 92 18.64 -4.28 -5.27
CA GLY A 92 18.82 -4.36 -3.82
C GLY A 92 18.03 -5.50 -3.16
N VAL A 93 18.10 -5.52 -1.83
CA VAL A 93 17.28 -6.41 -1.00
C VAL A 93 15.91 -5.81 -0.73
N GLN A 94 14.95 -6.63 -0.32
CA GLN A 94 13.65 -6.12 0.11
C GLN A 94 13.82 -5.27 1.38
N THR A 95 13.27 -4.06 1.35
CA THR A 95 13.28 -3.10 2.45
C THR A 95 11.87 -2.57 2.70
N MET A 96 11.68 -1.92 3.86
CA MET A 96 10.45 -1.22 4.21
C MET A 96 10.73 0.27 4.30
N ARG A 97 9.87 1.11 3.71
CA ARG A 97 10.00 2.58 3.75
C ARG A 97 8.64 3.24 3.90
N TYR A 98 8.66 4.45 4.46
CA TYR A 98 7.54 5.37 4.30
C TYR A 98 7.71 6.15 3.01
N VAL A 99 6.60 6.40 2.31
CA VAL A 99 6.54 7.24 1.10
C VAL A 99 5.32 8.14 1.16
N GLN A 100 5.46 9.37 0.69
CA GLN A 100 4.35 10.31 0.55
C GLN A 100 3.55 9.99 -0.73
N VAL A 101 2.30 10.44 -0.78
CA VAL A 101 1.44 10.28 -1.99
C VAL A 101 1.97 10.97 -3.24
N ASP A 102 2.94 11.88 -3.12
CA ASP A 102 3.64 12.53 -4.22
C ASP A 102 4.94 11.79 -4.64
N GLY A 103 5.24 10.66 -4.00
CA GLY A 103 6.44 9.86 -4.24
C GLY A 103 7.67 10.30 -3.46
N SER A 104 7.60 11.40 -2.71
CA SER A 104 8.73 11.85 -1.87
C SER A 104 8.92 10.96 -0.64
N THR A 105 10.16 10.87 -0.16
CA THR A 105 10.46 10.21 1.12
C THR A 105 10.27 11.22 2.25
N PRO A 106 9.43 10.94 3.26
CA PRO A 106 9.25 11.81 4.40
C PRO A 106 10.51 11.86 5.28
N ASP A 107 10.74 12.99 5.96
CA ASP A 107 11.83 13.17 6.94
C ASP A 107 11.47 12.51 8.29
N VAL A 108 11.30 11.19 8.26
CA VAL A 108 11.09 10.35 9.44
C VAL A 108 11.94 9.07 9.33
N PRO A 109 12.34 8.47 10.46
CA PRO A 109 13.03 7.19 10.43
C PRO A 109 12.23 6.12 9.68
N ALA A 110 12.90 5.36 8.83
CA ALA A 110 12.29 4.22 8.16
C ALA A 110 11.86 3.14 9.19
N PRO A 111 10.86 2.31 8.86
CA PRO A 111 10.54 1.13 9.66
C PRO A 111 11.77 0.24 9.85
N ALA A 112 11.81 -0.49 10.97
CA ALA A 112 12.84 -1.47 11.19
C ALA A 112 12.88 -2.51 10.07
N ALA A 113 14.06 -2.95 9.67
CA ALA A 113 14.21 -3.92 8.59
C ALA A 113 13.44 -5.22 8.91
N LEU A 114 12.68 -5.69 7.92
CA LEU A 114 11.98 -6.97 7.94
C LEU A 114 12.03 -7.54 6.53
N THR A 115 12.43 -8.80 6.41
CA THR A 115 12.56 -9.48 5.11
C THR A 115 11.38 -10.42 4.88
N GLY A 116 11.12 -10.78 3.62
CA GLY A 116 10.05 -11.71 3.26
C GLY A 116 8.65 -11.15 3.56
N VAL A 117 8.49 -9.84 3.60
CA VAL A 117 7.21 -9.17 3.89
C VAL A 117 6.25 -9.42 2.75
N ARG A 118 5.04 -9.88 3.07
CA ARG A 118 3.95 -10.14 2.11
C ARG A 118 2.67 -9.39 2.42
N SER A 119 2.52 -8.89 3.63
CA SER A 119 1.38 -8.05 4.01
C SER A 119 1.77 -7.11 5.12
N ILE A 120 1.23 -5.89 5.08
CA ILE A 120 1.43 -4.86 6.10
C ILE A 120 0.06 -4.30 6.47
N ALA A 121 -0.15 -4.08 7.77
CA ALA A 121 -1.21 -3.26 8.30
C ALA A 121 -0.59 -2.08 9.06
N ALA A 122 -1.03 -0.90 8.68
CA ALA A 122 -0.77 0.35 9.37
C ALA A 122 -2.10 1.05 9.66
N SER A 123 -2.05 2.06 10.52
CA SER A 123 -3.20 2.88 10.85
C SER A 123 -2.94 4.33 10.45
N GLU A 124 -4.04 5.04 10.21
CA GLU A 124 -4.08 6.51 10.14
C GLU A 124 -3.65 7.14 11.47
N ASP A 125 -3.92 6.48 12.61
CA ASP A 125 -3.36 6.87 13.89
C ASP A 125 -1.92 6.38 13.98
N GLU A 126 -0.96 7.26 13.68
CA GLU A 126 0.47 6.96 13.65
C GLU A 126 1.04 6.47 15.00
N ARG A 127 0.27 6.57 16.09
CA ARG A 127 0.65 6.03 17.40
C ARG A 127 0.43 4.51 17.49
N LEU A 128 -0.39 3.95 16.60
CA LEU A 128 -0.60 2.51 16.52
C LEU A 128 0.58 1.85 15.80
N PRO A 129 1.04 0.67 16.28
CA PRO A 129 2.23 0.04 15.74
C PRO A 129 2.00 -0.48 14.32
N LEU A 130 3.07 -0.68 13.56
CA LEU A 130 2.97 -1.47 12.33
C LEU A 130 2.79 -2.95 12.68
N VAL A 131 1.97 -3.66 11.90
CA VAL A 131 1.86 -5.11 11.93
C VAL A 131 2.16 -5.64 10.54
N ALA A 132 2.95 -6.69 10.45
CA ALA A 132 3.29 -7.29 9.16
C ALA A 132 3.21 -8.81 9.24
N TYR A 133 2.98 -9.42 8.08
CA TYR A 133 3.24 -10.84 7.88
C TYR A 133 4.51 -10.99 7.03
N SER A 134 5.47 -11.72 7.58
CA SER A 134 6.69 -12.17 6.89
C SER A 134 6.66 -13.69 6.74
N GLU A 135 7.14 -14.19 5.60
CA GLU A 135 7.30 -15.63 5.37
C GLU A 135 8.22 -16.31 6.39
N ALA A 136 9.26 -15.59 6.86
CA ALA A 136 10.23 -16.14 7.82
C ALA A 136 9.70 -16.11 9.25
N ASP A 137 9.07 -14.99 9.65
CA ASP A 137 8.75 -14.73 11.06
C ASP A 137 7.27 -14.94 11.41
N GLY A 138 6.39 -15.06 10.42
CA GLY A 138 4.94 -15.08 10.61
C GLY A 138 4.39 -13.68 10.90
N LEU A 139 3.38 -13.59 11.76
CA LEU A 139 2.80 -12.31 12.13
C LEU A 139 3.67 -11.60 13.18
N VAL A 140 4.14 -10.40 12.86
CA VAL A 140 4.99 -9.58 13.71
C VAL A 140 4.40 -8.19 13.90
N ARG A 141 4.70 -7.55 15.03
CA ARG A 141 4.31 -6.18 15.37
C ARG A 141 5.55 -5.37 15.74
N MET A 142 5.66 -4.15 15.22
CA MET A 142 6.75 -3.24 15.53
C MET A 142 6.52 -2.59 16.89
N SER A 143 7.50 -2.67 17.78
CA SER A 143 7.50 -1.97 19.06
C SER A 143 7.86 -0.49 18.90
N SER A 144 7.63 0.30 19.95
CA SER A 144 8.00 1.74 19.98
C SER A 144 9.50 2.00 19.89
N VAL A 145 10.34 0.98 20.09
CA VAL A 145 11.81 1.07 19.96
C VAL A 145 12.30 0.48 18.62
N ALA A 146 11.41 0.42 17.61
CA ALA A 146 11.70 -0.07 16.27
C ALA A 146 12.26 -1.51 16.26
N GLN A 147 11.60 -2.41 17.00
CA GLN A 147 11.91 -3.84 16.96
C GLN A 147 10.68 -4.66 16.62
N TRP A 148 10.83 -5.63 15.72
CA TRP A 148 9.76 -6.58 15.37
C TRP A 148 9.60 -7.65 16.43
N GLN A 149 8.37 -7.80 16.92
CA GLN A 149 8.00 -8.80 17.91
C GLN A 149 6.96 -9.73 17.33
N LYS A 150 7.21 -11.04 17.40
CA LYS A 150 6.25 -12.05 16.96
C LYS A 150 4.97 -11.99 17.79
N VAL A 151 3.82 -11.92 17.11
CA VAL A 151 2.50 -11.91 17.73
C VAL A 151 1.93 -13.31 17.79
N VAL A 152 1.81 -13.96 16.62
CA VAL A 152 1.32 -15.33 16.47
C VAL A 152 2.05 -16.03 15.32
N LYS A 153 2.08 -17.37 15.36
CA LYS A 153 2.64 -18.18 14.26
C LYS A 153 1.68 -18.32 13.09
N GLU A 154 0.38 -18.33 13.36
CA GLU A 154 -0.67 -18.58 12.37
C GLU A 154 -1.42 -17.29 12.03
N GLY A 155 -1.57 -16.99 10.75
CA GLY A 155 -2.20 -15.77 10.23
C GLY A 155 -1.29 -15.00 9.27
N ALA A 156 -1.87 -14.48 8.19
CA ALA A 156 -1.13 -13.84 7.09
C ALA A 156 -1.71 -12.49 6.61
N ALA A 157 -2.89 -12.11 7.11
CA ALA A 157 -3.61 -10.92 6.67
C ALA A 157 -3.91 -9.99 7.85
N PRO A 158 -2.90 -9.30 8.42
CA PRO A 158 -3.16 -8.29 9.43
C PRO A 158 -4.04 -7.17 8.86
N VAL A 159 -4.92 -6.63 9.70
CA VAL A 159 -5.75 -5.45 9.38
C VAL A 159 -5.93 -4.61 10.64
N TYR A 160 -5.93 -3.29 10.47
CA TYR A 160 -6.53 -2.39 11.44
C TYR A 160 -7.99 -2.18 11.05
N PRO A 161 -8.96 -2.42 11.96
CA PRO A 161 -10.32 -1.98 11.69
C PRO A 161 -10.33 -0.45 11.59
N GLY A 162 -10.91 0.06 10.50
CA GLY A 162 -11.21 1.48 10.32
C GLY A 162 -12.45 1.88 11.10
#